data_AF-A0A7W7SGY7-F1
#
_entry.id   AF-A0A7W7SGY7-F1
#
_cell.length_a   1.000
_cell.length_b   1.000
_cell.length_c   1.000
_cell.angle_alpha   90.00
_cell.angle_beta   90.00
_cell.angle_gamma   90.00
#
_symmetry.space_group_name_H-M   'P 1'
#
loop_
_entity.id
_entity.type
_entity.pdbx_description
1 polymer ?
#
loop_
_entity_poly.entity_id
_entity_poly.type
_entity_poly.pdbx_seq_one_letter_code
_entity_poly.pdbx_strand_id
1 'polypeptide(L)'
;MDESTARGVRYLLGLAPDGAGRRVCGRLRIDPDGPVGPEFPSSEYGSYQALQLIRTTPALVTWMLQQDDPRVNELLCRRGLVPEGVGQDVRDGLPFGLERTDPVPVSPNLSRRVELPPSAELVDRLRRAVGSGSLRGARQVARGLRRADWPQVVAAHQEEPFPGYARWALAEQIDCPPELRAAFGTHRKFEHRLRQAGVLGGPADLLAGATSAREALRLLGFGRLVFPTRLAEAEDVLRPLVERELGGHGEAWAVLARLLPGFAGTLPELIVTAGAVAGPAPEHEPEYEFEPVPAKAPARPHPWAVPASVKLKVPVPVEPEPEAEPTSWQKLGGLVRRILGPS
;
A
#
# COMPACT_ATOMS: atom_id res chain seq x y z
N MET A 1 -25.16 -0.48 -5.24
CA MET A 1 -23.89 -0.93 -4.67
C MET A 1 -23.19 0.29 -4.11
N ASP A 2 -22.58 0.24 -2.93
CA ASP A 2 -21.79 1.37 -2.43
C ASP A 2 -20.48 1.51 -3.22
N GLU A 3 -19.93 2.72 -3.25
CA GLU A 3 -18.75 3.04 -4.06
C GLU A 3 -17.48 2.29 -3.60
N SER A 4 -17.36 1.96 -2.31
CA SER A 4 -16.22 1.18 -1.81
C SER A 4 -16.24 -0.24 -2.38
N THR A 5 -17.42 -0.88 -2.42
CA THR A 5 -17.61 -2.19 -3.05
C THR A 5 -17.35 -2.11 -4.56
N ALA A 6 -17.88 -1.08 -5.24
CA ALA A 6 -17.66 -0.90 -6.67
C ALA A 6 -16.17 -0.76 -7.01
N ARG A 7 -15.40 0.02 -6.24
CA ARG A 7 -13.93 0.16 -6.38
C ARG A 7 -13.20 -1.17 -6.24
N GLY A 8 -13.60 -1.99 -5.26
CA GLY A 8 -13.02 -3.31 -5.05
C GLY A 8 -13.29 -4.26 -6.22
N VAL A 9 -14.52 -4.25 -6.75
CA VAL A 9 -14.88 -5.01 -7.95
C VAL A 9 -14.11 -4.52 -9.17
N ARG A 10 -14.03 -3.21 -9.42
CA ARG A 10 -13.23 -2.64 -10.52
C ARG A 10 -11.75 -3.02 -10.42
N TYR A 11 -11.19 -3.03 -9.20
CA TYR A 11 -9.81 -3.47 -8.99
C TYR A 11 -9.59 -4.90 -9.50
N LEU A 12 -10.44 -5.84 -9.08
CA LEU A 12 -10.34 -7.24 -9.50
C LEU A 12 -10.66 -7.43 -10.98
N LEU A 13 -11.58 -6.66 -11.55
CA LEU A 13 -11.85 -6.69 -13.00
C LEU A 13 -10.63 -6.28 -13.83
N GLY A 14 -9.77 -5.40 -13.30
CA GLY A 14 -8.49 -5.08 -13.92
C GLY A 14 -7.47 -6.23 -13.90
N LEU A 15 -7.73 -7.29 -13.12
CA LEU A 15 -6.92 -8.52 -13.11
C LEU A 15 -7.51 -9.62 -14.00
N ALA A 16 -8.78 -9.51 -14.38
CA ALA A 16 -9.46 -10.49 -15.22
C ALA A 16 -8.98 -10.40 -16.68
N PRO A 17 -9.11 -11.49 -17.47
CA PRO A 17 -8.79 -11.47 -18.89
C PRO A 17 -9.65 -10.45 -19.67
N ASP A 18 -9.10 -9.97 -20.78
CA ASP A 18 -9.68 -8.90 -21.60
C ASP A 18 -11.14 -9.18 -21.99
N GLY A 19 -11.99 -8.16 -21.87
CA GLY A 19 -13.41 -8.21 -22.30
C GLY A 19 -14.43 -8.62 -21.23
N ALA A 20 -14.01 -9.21 -20.09
CA ALA A 20 -14.94 -9.50 -18.98
C ALA A 20 -15.46 -8.21 -18.29
N GLY A 21 -14.59 -7.20 -18.19
CA GLY A 21 -14.82 -5.95 -17.46
C GLY A 21 -16.13 -5.24 -17.80
N ARG A 22 -16.34 -4.88 -19.08
CA ARG A 22 -17.51 -4.08 -19.51
C ARG A 22 -18.83 -4.82 -19.31
N ARG A 23 -18.89 -6.13 -19.61
CA ARG A 23 -20.10 -6.94 -19.43
C ARG A 23 -20.47 -7.05 -17.96
N VAL A 24 -19.51 -7.38 -17.10
CA VAL A 24 -19.72 -7.49 -15.65
C VAL A 24 -20.14 -6.14 -15.07
N CYS A 25 -19.45 -5.05 -15.43
CA CYS A 25 -19.83 -3.70 -15.01
C CYS A 25 -21.27 -3.35 -15.42
N GLY A 26 -21.67 -3.63 -16.65
CA GLY A 26 -23.04 -3.42 -17.12
C GLY A 26 -24.08 -4.19 -16.29
N ARG A 27 -23.83 -5.49 -16.02
CA ARG A 27 -24.72 -6.34 -15.21
C ARG A 27 -24.83 -5.86 -13.77
N LEU A 28 -23.70 -5.47 -13.16
CA LEU A 28 -23.65 -5.00 -11.78
C LEU A 28 -24.03 -3.52 -11.62
N ARG A 29 -24.29 -2.81 -12.73
CA ARG A 29 -24.54 -1.37 -12.79
C ARG A 29 -23.40 -0.56 -12.15
N ILE A 30 -22.17 -0.98 -12.43
CA ILE A 30 -20.94 -0.29 -12.05
C ILE A 30 -20.44 0.50 -13.25
N ASP A 31 -20.04 1.74 -13.04
CA ASP A 31 -19.33 2.52 -14.06
C ASP A 31 -17.95 1.90 -14.32
N PRO A 32 -17.66 1.38 -15.53
CA PRO A 32 -16.38 0.77 -15.85
C PRO A 32 -15.21 1.77 -15.81
N ASP A 33 -15.48 3.06 -16.03
CA ASP A 33 -14.47 4.11 -16.05
C ASP A 33 -14.34 4.80 -14.67
N GLY A 34 -15.01 4.25 -13.65
CA GLY A 34 -14.94 4.74 -12.28
C GLY A 34 -13.59 4.47 -11.60
N PRO A 35 -13.30 5.11 -10.46
CA PRO A 35 -12.00 5.03 -9.79
C PRO A 35 -11.66 3.61 -9.32
N VAL A 36 -10.39 3.23 -9.34
CA VAL A 36 -9.94 1.94 -8.79
C VAL A 36 -9.23 2.17 -7.45
N GLY A 37 -9.45 1.26 -6.49
CA GLY A 37 -8.75 1.32 -5.20
C GLY A 37 -9.41 2.23 -4.16
N PRO A 38 -8.78 2.41 -2.99
CA PRO A 38 -9.36 3.13 -1.86
C PRO A 38 -9.67 4.58 -2.19
N GLU A 39 -10.76 5.07 -1.62
CA GLU A 39 -11.04 6.51 -1.61
C GLU A 39 -10.21 7.14 -0.51
N PHE A 40 -9.18 7.90 -0.89
CA PHE A 40 -8.62 8.89 0.00
C PHE A 40 -9.32 10.20 -0.32
N PRO A 41 -10.30 10.63 0.49
CA PRO A 41 -10.93 11.91 0.25
C PRO A 41 -9.84 12.98 0.16
N SER A 42 -9.97 13.90 -0.80
CA SER A 42 -8.99 14.96 -1.07
C SER A 42 -8.75 15.92 0.11
N SER A 43 -9.50 15.73 1.20
CA SER A 43 -9.43 16.43 2.47
C SER A 43 -8.26 15.95 3.34
N GLU A 44 -7.97 16.71 4.40
CA GLU A 44 -6.99 16.33 5.44
C GLU A 44 -7.28 14.94 6.02
N TYR A 45 -8.55 14.52 6.01
CA TYR A 45 -9.00 13.22 6.48
C TYR A 45 -8.44 12.06 5.64
N GLY A 46 -8.35 12.19 4.31
CA GLY A 46 -7.77 11.14 3.46
C GLY A 46 -6.27 10.98 3.69
N SER A 47 -5.56 12.09 3.91
CA SER A 47 -4.14 12.07 4.30
C SER A 47 -3.92 11.35 5.63
N TYR A 48 -4.79 11.60 6.61
CA TYR A 48 -4.76 10.91 7.90
C TYR A 48 -5.02 9.41 7.75
N GLN A 49 -6.00 9.00 6.95
CA GLN A 49 -6.30 7.59 6.71
C GLN A 49 -5.15 6.84 6.00
N ALA A 50 -4.49 7.48 5.04
CA ALA A 50 -3.31 6.92 4.38
C ALA A 50 -2.16 6.74 5.38
N LEU A 51 -1.87 7.76 6.20
CA LEU A 51 -0.85 7.67 7.25
C LEU A 51 -1.18 6.61 8.30
N GLN A 52 -2.44 6.48 8.70
CA GLN A 52 -2.87 5.44 9.61
C GLN A 52 -2.64 4.05 8.99
N LEU A 53 -3.00 3.87 7.72
CA LEU A 53 -2.76 2.60 7.02
C LEU A 53 -1.28 2.22 6.99
N ILE A 54 -0.39 3.17 6.70
CA ILE A 54 1.07 2.94 6.74
C ILE A 54 1.54 2.58 8.15
N ARG A 55 1.02 3.25 9.19
CA ARG A 55 1.38 2.99 10.59
C ARG A 55 0.91 1.64 11.10
N THR A 56 -0.27 1.20 10.69
CA THR A 56 -0.85 -0.07 11.13
C THR A 56 -0.39 -1.26 10.29
N THR A 57 0.27 -1.01 9.17
CA THR A 57 0.73 -2.05 8.24
C THR A 57 2.23 -1.91 7.98
N PRO A 58 3.10 -2.39 8.89
CA PRO A 58 4.54 -2.14 8.80
C PRO A 58 5.19 -2.60 7.49
N ALA A 59 4.65 -3.64 6.84
CA ALA A 59 5.12 -4.12 5.55
C ALA A 59 5.08 -3.03 4.45
N LEU A 60 4.14 -2.09 4.54
CA LEU A 60 4.03 -0.99 3.58
C LEU A 60 5.25 -0.08 3.64
N VAL A 61 5.80 0.18 4.83
CA VAL A 61 7.02 0.99 4.97
C VAL A 61 8.18 0.34 4.21
N THR A 62 8.33 -0.98 4.32
CA THR A 62 9.34 -1.76 3.59
C THR A 62 9.19 -1.60 2.09
N TRP A 63 7.99 -1.83 1.57
CA TRP A 63 7.74 -1.82 0.13
C TRP A 63 7.82 -0.41 -0.47
N MET A 64 7.41 0.60 0.29
CA MET A 64 7.57 2.01 -0.06
C MET A 64 9.05 2.40 -0.13
N LEU A 65 9.87 1.98 0.84
CA LEU A 65 11.33 2.19 0.79
C LEU A 65 11.97 1.51 -0.43
N GLN A 66 11.54 0.29 -0.74
CA GLN A 66 12.06 -0.48 -1.88
C GLN A 66 11.77 0.14 -3.26
N GLN A 67 10.89 1.14 -3.36
CA GLN A 67 10.71 1.88 -4.61
C GLN A 67 11.87 2.84 -4.88
N ASP A 68 12.69 3.17 -3.88
CA ASP A 68 13.77 4.15 -3.98
C ASP A 68 13.32 5.50 -4.58
N ASP A 69 12.07 5.89 -4.32
CA ASP A 69 11.52 7.18 -4.72
C ASP A 69 11.92 8.25 -3.66
N PRO A 70 12.64 9.32 -4.05
CA PRO A 70 13.10 10.34 -3.11
C PRO A 70 11.99 11.04 -2.32
N ARG A 71 10.78 11.18 -2.89
CA ARG A 71 9.64 11.84 -2.24
C ARG A 71 8.98 10.91 -1.23
N VAL A 72 8.86 9.63 -1.57
CA VAL A 72 8.39 8.59 -0.64
C VAL A 72 9.35 8.48 0.55
N ASN A 73 10.66 8.43 0.27
CA ASN A 73 11.71 8.42 1.28
C ASN A 73 11.65 9.65 2.21
N GLU A 74 11.44 10.85 1.65
CA GLU A 74 11.23 12.07 2.44
C GLU A 74 10.01 11.94 3.37
N LEU A 75 8.87 11.51 2.83
CA LEU A 75 7.63 11.35 3.59
C LEU A 75 7.84 10.40 4.78
N LEU A 76 8.43 9.24 4.53
CA LEU A 76 8.68 8.22 5.55
C LEU A 76 9.61 8.73 6.66
N CYS A 77 10.70 9.39 6.29
CA CYS A 77 11.66 9.97 7.24
C CYS A 77 11.04 11.11 8.07
N ARG A 78 10.39 12.08 7.42
CA ARG A 78 9.80 13.25 8.10
C ARG A 78 8.66 12.87 9.05
N ARG A 79 7.95 11.78 8.78
CA ARG A 79 6.86 11.28 9.62
C ARG A 79 7.33 10.27 10.67
N GLY A 80 8.64 9.98 10.75
CA GLY A 80 9.21 9.05 11.71
C GLY A 80 8.71 7.61 11.53
N LEU A 81 8.36 7.24 10.30
CA LEU A 81 7.81 5.92 9.98
C LEU A 81 8.91 4.86 9.80
N VAL A 82 10.14 5.30 9.57
CA VAL A 82 11.32 4.43 9.48
C VAL A 82 12.13 4.46 10.79
N PRO A 83 12.84 3.38 11.13
CA PRO A 83 13.87 3.40 12.16
C PRO A 83 14.92 4.48 11.92
N GLU A 84 15.61 4.91 12.96
CA GLU A 84 16.54 6.05 12.91
C GLU A 84 17.76 5.76 12.05
N GLY A 85 18.36 4.56 12.21
CA GLY A 85 19.48 4.13 11.38
C GLY A 85 19.11 3.96 9.91
N VAL A 86 17.96 3.34 9.63
CA VAL A 86 17.38 3.27 8.26
C VAL A 86 17.15 4.67 7.68
N GLY A 87 16.62 5.59 8.49
CA GLY A 87 16.45 6.98 8.07
C GLY A 87 17.77 7.69 7.78
N GLN A 88 18.85 7.35 8.49
CA GLN A 88 20.18 7.89 8.19
C GLN A 88 20.73 7.30 6.88
N ASP A 89 20.50 6.02 6.62
CA ASP A 89 20.87 5.39 5.34
C ASP A 89 20.14 5.99 4.14
N VAL A 90 18.84 6.31 4.30
CA VAL A 90 18.08 7.09 3.30
C VAL A 90 18.71 8.46 3.07
N ARG A 91 19.15 9.16 4.14
CA ARG A 91 19.81 10.47 4.04
C ARG A 91 21.18 10.42 3.38
N ASP A 92 21.83 9.26 3.44
CA ASP A 92 23.11 9.00 2.79
C ASP A 92 22.92 8.45 1.36
N GLY A 93 21.66 8.36 0.88
CA GLY A 93 21.34 7.95 -0.49
C GLY A 93 21.50 6.47 -0.74
N LEU A 94 21.44 5.62 0.29
CA LEU A 94 21.53 4.18 0.11
C LEU A 94 20.22 3.62 -0.48
N PRO A 95 20.30 2.77 -1.53
CA PRO A 95 19.11 2.14 -2.11
C PRO A 95 18.59 0.99 -1.24
N PHE A 96 17.27 0.77 -1.28
CA PHE A 96 16.56 -0.31 -0.63
C PHE A 96 15.89 -1.26 -1.63
N GLY A 97 15.76 -0.89 -2.90
CA GLY A 97 15.29 -1.77 -3.96
C GLY A 97 16.18 -3.00 -4.11
N LEU A 98 15.58 -4.16 -4.42
CA LEU A 98 16.28 -5.45 -4.41
C LEU A 98 17.45 -5.54 -5.41
N GLU A 99 17.37 -4.81 -6.51
CA GLU A 99 18.32 -4.89 -7.62
C GLU A 99 19.13 -3.60 -7.83
N ARG A 100 18.81 -2.54 -7.08
CA ARG A 100 19.44 -1.24 -7.26
C ARG A 100 20.68 -1.13 -6.38
N THR A 101 21.82 -0.86 -7.02
CA THR A 101 23.09 -0.54 -6.33
C THR A 101 23.44 0.94 -6.39
N ASP A 102 22.89 1.66 -7.37
CA ASP A 102 23.20 3.08 -7.55
C ASP A 102 22.57 3.93 -6.45
N PRO A 103 23.28 4.98 -5.98
CA PRO A 103 22.75 5.91 -5.00
C PRO A 103 21.39 6.50 -5.39
N VAL A 104 20.54 6.69 -4.39
CA VAL A 104 19.23 7.32 -4.52
C VAL A 104 19.37 8.82 -4.29
N PRO A 105 18.82 9.68 -5.18
CA PRO A 105 18.79 11.11 -4.93
C PRO A 105 18.11 11.43 -3.59
N VAL A 106 18.77 12.23 -2.76
CA VAL A 106 18.26 12.59 -1.44
C VAL A 106 17.53 13.92 -1.52
N SER A 107 16.31 13.99 -0.96
CA SER A 107 15.59 15.26 -0.87
C SER A 107 16.38 16.28 -0.02
N PRO A 108 16.53 17.54 -0.47
CA PRO A 108 17.14 18.59 0.34
C PRO A 108 16.47 18.79 1.71
N ASN A 109 15.20 18.42 1.86
CA ASN A 109 14.48 18.50 3.13
C ASN A 109 14.94 17.47 4.16
N LEU A 110 15.74 16.47 3.76
CA LEU A 110 16.30 15.44 4.63
C LEU A 110 17.77 15.70 5.03
N SER A 111 18.33 16.86 4.70
CA SER A 111 19.76 17.17 4.91
C SER A 111 20.24 17.07 6.36
N ARG A 112 19.34 17.16 7.36
CA ARG A 112 19.71 17.04 8.77
C ARG A 112 20.01 15.59 9.13
N ARG A 113 21.29 15.30 9.35
CA ARG A 113 21.77 14.03 9.91
C ARG A 113 21.46 13.92 11.39
N VAL A 114 21.28 12.69 11.84
CA VAL A 114 21.21 12.38 13.27
C VAL A 114 22.51 11.70 13.66
N GLU A 115 23.11 12.18 14.75
CA GLU A 115 24.29 11.54 15.31
C GLU A 115 23.86 10.26 16.01
N LEU A 116 24.25 9.13 15.44
CA LEU A 116 23.95 7.81 15.97
C LEU A 116 25.14 7.30 16.80
N PRO A 117 24.90 6.54 17.88
CA PRO A 117 25.97 5.91 18.63
C PRO A 117 26.82 5.02 17.72
N PRO A 118 28.13 4.85 18.02
CA PRO A 118 28.97 3.94 17.27
C PRO A 118 28.45 2.50 17.40
N SER A 119 28.65 1.70 16.36
CA SER A 119 28.15 0.33 16.23
C SER A 119 28.57 -0.56 17.42
N ALA A 120 29.80 -0.36 17.94
CA ALA A 120 30.29 -1.06 19.13
C ALA A 120 29.44 -0.79 20.38
N GLU A 121 29.01 0.46 20.61
CA GLU A 121 28.13 0.79 21.73
C GLU A 121 26.74 0.16 21.55
N LEU A 122 26.21 0.16 20.32
CA LEU A 122 24.92 -0.48 20.01
C LEU A 122 24.98 -1.99 20.30
N VAL A 123 26.04 -2.67 19.86
CA VAL A 123 26.29 -4.10 20.14
C VAL A 123 26.37 -4.36 21.65
N ASP A 124 27.14 -3.57 22.39
CA ASP A 124 27.26 -3.68 23.84
C ASP A 124 25.91 -3.54 24.55
N ARG A 125 25.09 -2.58 24.11
CA ARG A 125 23.75 -2.36 24.66
C ARG A 125 22.80 -3.51 24.33
N LEU A 126 22.90 -4.12 23.15
CA LEU A 126 22.15 -5.33 22.79
C LEU A 126 22.54 -6.52 23.66
N ARG A 127 23.84 -6.72 23.95
CA ARG A 127 24.31 -7.78 24.87
C ARG A 127 23.75 -7.62 26.28
N ARG A 128 23.62 -6.37 26.75
CA ARG A 128 23.04 -6.05 28.07
C ARG A 128 21.52 -6.18 28.15
N ALA A 129 20.81 -6.45 27.06
CA ALA A 129 19.35 -6.60 27.03
C ALA A 129 18.89 -7.97 27.57
N VAL A 130 19.17 -8.23 28.85
CA VAL A 130 18.86 -9.48 29.56
C VAL A 130 17.68 -9.27 30.51
N GLY A 131 16.88 -10.31 30.73
CA GLY A 131 15.78 -10.31 31.70
C GLY A 131 14.45 -9.79 31.15
N SER A 132 13.38 -9.98 31.92
CA SER A 132 12.03 -9.55 31.57
C SER A 132 11.96 -8.02 31.45
N GLY A 133 11.26 -7.53 30.42
CA GLY A 133 11.08 -6.09 30.18
C GLY A 133 12.19 -5.42 29.35
N SER A 134 13.30 -6.10 29.06
CA SER A 134 14.41 -5.54 28.25
C SER A 134 14.07 -5.35 26.76
N LEU A 135 12.99 -5.94 26.26
CA LEU A 135 12.59 -5.87 24.84
C LEU A 135 12.43 -4.44 24.32
N ARG A 136 11.86 -3.52 25.11
CA ARG A 136 11.70 -2.12 24.69
C ARG A 136 13.05 -1.44 24.47
N GLY A 137 14.00 -1.68 25.38
CA GLY A 137 15.37 -1.18 25.27
C GLY A 137 16.08 -1.78 24.07
N ALA A 138 15.99 -3.09 23.87
CA ALA A 138 16.56 -3.78 22.71
C ALA A 138 16.02 -3.23 21.39
N ARG A 139 14.71 -2.99 21.28
CA ARG A 139 14.09 -2.36 20.11
C ARG A 139 14.58 -0.94 19.88
N GLN A 140 14.71 -0.14 20.94
CA GLN A 140 15.23 1.22 20.81
C GLN A 140 16.67 1.21 20.27
N VAL A 141 17.51 0.28 20.73
CA VAL A 141 18.89 0.13 20.25
C VAL A 141 18.91 -0.36 18.80
N ALA A 142 18.14 -1.41 18.48
CA ALA A 142 18.09 -1.97 17.14
C ALA A 142 17.58 -0.96 16.09
N ARG A 143 16.68 -0.04 16.47
CA ARG A 143 16.22 1.05 15.58
C ARG A 143 17.31 2.05 15.21
N GLY A 144 18.39 2.12 15.98
CA GLY A 144 19.56 2.97 15.70
C GLY A 144 20.57 2.30 14.76
N LEU A 145 20.42 1.01 14.45
CA LEU A 145 21.32 0.30 13.55
C LEU A 145 21.14 0.77 12.11
N ARG A 146 22.26 0.97 11.46
CA ARG A 146 22.42 1.25 10.04
C ARG A 146 22.81 0.00 9.29
N ARG A 147 22.69 0.04 7.97
CA ARG A 147 23.14 -1.02 7.07
C ARG A 147 24.63 -1.36 7.29
N ALA A 148 25.45 -0.33 7.51
CA ALA A 148 26.89 -0.48 7.76
C ALA A 148 27.23 -1.18 9.09
N ASP A 149 26.29 -1.25 10.04
CA ASP A 149 26.51 -1.87 11.36
C ASP A 149 26.32 -3.39 11.33
N TRP A 150 25.56 -3.93 10.35
CA TRP A 150 25.22 -5.35 10.29
C TRP A 150 26.41 -6.30 10.28
N PRO A 151 27.52 -6.04 9.55
CA PRO A 151 28.69 -6.91 9.61
C PRO A 151 29.23 -7.08 11.03
N GLN A 152 29.25 -6.00 11.83
CA GLN A 152 29.69 -6.06 13.22
C GLN A 152 28.66 -6.78 14.11
N VAL A 153 27.37 -6.57 13.89
CA VAL A 153 26.30 -7.30 14.61
C VAL A 153 26.38 -8.80 14.33
N VAL A 154 26.62 -9.20 13.07
CA VAL A 154 26.79 -10.61 12.68
C VAL A 154 28.00 -11.22 13.37
N ALA A 155 29.17 -10.57 13.28
CA ALA A 155 30.39 -11.04 13.94
C ALA A 155 30.19 -11.18 15.46
N ALA A 156 29.61 -10.15 16.10
CA ALA A 156 29.34 -10.16 17.53
C ALA A 156 28.39 -11.29 17.95
N HIS A 157 27.41 -11.66 17.13
CA HIS A 157 26.50 -12.77 17.39
C HIS A 157 27.17 -14.14 17.24
N GLN A 158 28.08 -14.26 16.27
CA GLN A 158 28.84 -15.49 16.03
C GLN A 158 29.85 -15.77 17.15
N GLU A 159 30.51 -14.72 17.66
CA GLU A 159 31.40 -14.80 18.82
C GLU A 159 30.63 -15.14 20.10
N GLU A 160 29.56 -14.39 20.36
CA GLU A 160 28.74 -14.53 21.56
C GLU A 160 27.26 -14.33 21.20
N PRO A 161 26.46 -15.40 21.19
CA PRO A 161 25.07 -15.29 20.77
C PRO A 161 24.25 -14.35 21.66
N PHE A 162 23.80 -13.22 21.09
CA PHE A 162 22.91 -12.24 21.74
C PHE A 162 21.78 -12.87 22.58
N PRO A 163 21.33 -12.19 23.65
CA PRO A 163 20.19 -12.65 24.44
C PRO A 163 18.89 -12.65 23.63
N GLY A 164 17.92 -13.45 24.05
CA GLY A 164 16.69 -13.70 23.30
C GLY A 164 15.97 -12.42 22.84
N TYR A 165 15.76 -11.45 23.73
CA TYR A 165 15.08 -10.19 23.37
C TYR A 165 15.87 -9.31 22.39
N ALA A 166 17.20 -9.35 22.41
CA ALA A 166 18.02 -8.69 21.39
C ALA A 166 17.86 -9.37 20.03
N ARG A 167 17.90 -10.72 19.96
CA ARG A 167 17.62 -11.45 18.71
C ARG A 167 16.25 -11.08 18.13
N TRP A 168 15.23 -10.97 18.98
CA TRP A 168 13.90 -10.52 18.56
C TRP A 168 13.92 -9.10 17.98
N ALA A 169 14.51 -8.15 18.70
CA ALA A 169 14.56 -6.76 18.25
C ALA A 169 15.34 -6.59 16.93
N LEU A 170 16.40 -7.37 16.74
CA LEU A 170 17.20 -7.42 15.52
C LEU A 170 16.42 -8.06 14.36
N ALA A 171 15.75 -9.18 14.59
CA ALA A 171 14.97 -9.90 13.58
C ALA A 171 13.83 -9.05 12.98
N GLU A 172 13.24 -8.18 13.80
CA GLU A 172 12.17 -7.24 13.40
C GLU A 172 12.68 -6.05 12.57
N GLN A 173 13.99 -5.81 12.48
CA GLN A 173 14.50 -4.73 11.64
C GLN A 173 14.30 -5.04 10.15
N ILE A 174 13.95 -4.01 9.41
CA ILE A 174 13.60 -4.06 7.99
C ILE A 174 14.76 -4.53 7.11
N ASP A 175 15.97 -4.16 7.51
CA ASP A 175 17.23 -4.33 6.82
C ASP A 175 18.11 -5.42 7.47
N CYS A 176 17.57 -6.15 8.45
CA CYS A 176 18.27 -7.29 9.05
C CYS A 176 18.61 -8.34 7.98
N PRO A 177 19.89 -8.76 7.85
CA PRO A 177 20.32 -9.74 6.87
C PRO A 177 19.48 -11.03 6.95
N PRO A 178 19.00 -11.57 5.81
CA PRO A 178 18.17 -12.78 5.80
C PRO A 178 18.80 -13.97 6.54
N GLU A 179 20.11 -14.16 6.39
CA GLU A 179 20.86 -15.25 7.02
C GLU A 179 20.91 -15.08 8.54
N LEU A 180 21.16 -13.86 9.02
CA LEU A 180 21.15 -13.55 10.45
C LEU A 180 19.75 -13.72 11.03
N ARG A 181 18.71 -13.27 10.33
CA ARG A 181 17.32 -13.43 10.74
C ARG A 181 16.95 -14.90 10.86
N ALA A 182 17.35 -15.74 9.90
CA ALA A 182 17.15 -17.18 9.94
C ALA A 182 17.88 -17.85 11.11
N ALA A 183 19.11 -17.39 11.43
CA ALA A 183 19.88 -17.88 12.58
C ALA A 183 19.21 -17.59 13.94
N PHE A 184 18.36 -16.56 14.04
CA PHE A 184 17.62 -16.26 15.26
C PHE A 184 16.43 -17.19 15.53
N GLY A 185 15.90 -17.85 14.50
CA GLY A 185 14.87 -18.87 14.64
C GLY A 185 13.99 -19.07 13.41
N THR A 186 13.35 -20.24 13.32
CA THR A 186 12.45 -20.64 12.23
C THR A 186 11.12 -21.21 12.71
N HIS A 187 10.82 -21.11 14.02
CA HIS A 187 9.60 -21.70 14.56
C HIS A 187 8.36 -20.82 14.30
N ARG A 188 7.16 -21.41 14.22
CA ARG A 188 5.89 -20.71 13.90
C ARG A 188 5.62 -19.43 14.70
N LYS A 189 5.94 -19.41 16.00
CA LYS A 189 5.79 -18.21 16.85
C LYS A 189 6.72 -17.05 16.45
N PHE A 190 7.89 -17.36 15.89
CA PHE A 190 8.86 -16.40 15.38
C PHE A 190 8.37 -15.81 14.07
N GLU A 191 8.00 -16.66 13.12
CA GLU A 191 7.39 -16.24 11.84
C GLU A 191 6.15 -15.39 12.05
N HIS A 192 5.26 -15.77 12.99
CA HIS A 192 4.08 -14.97 13.30
C HIS A 192 4.44 -13.54 13.76
N ARG A 193 5.47 -13.40 14.59
CA ARG A 193 5.93 -12.08 15.05
C ARG A 193 6.63 -11.29 13.95
N LEU A 194 7.42 -11.94 13.10
CA LEU A 194 7.99 -11.30 11.92
C LEU A 194 6.91 -10.71 11.02
N ARG A 195 5.84 -11.48 10.78
CA ARG A 195 4.67 -10.99 10.04
C ARG A 195 4.01 -9.79 10.72
N GLN A 196 3.85 -9.81 12.04
CA GLN A 196 3.33 -8.65 12.80
C GLN A 196 4.25 -7.42 12.69
N ALA A 197 5.56 -7.62 12.55
CA ALA A 197 6.54 -6.56 12.32
C ALA A 197 6.62 -6.12 10.85
N GLY A 198 5.83 -6.72 9.95
CA GLY A 198 5.84 -6.42 8.52
C GLY A 198 7.02 -7.02 7.75
N VAL A 199 7.75 -7.95 8.37
CA VAL A 199 8.75 -8.77 7.70
C VAL A 199 8.02 -9.93 7.04
N LEU A 200 7.64 -9.72 5.79
CA LEU A 200 6.92 -10.69 4.96
C LEU A 200 7.88 -11.34 3.95
N GLY A 201 7.67 -12.61 3.62
CA GLY A 201 8.43 -13.34 2.61
C GLY A 201 8.08 -12.91 1.18
N GLY A 202 6.90 -12.33 1.00
CA GLY A 202 6.49 -11.72 -0.27
C GLY A 202 5.06 -11.21 -0.24
N PRO A 203 4.54 -10.75 -1.38
CA PRO A 203 3.20 -10.15 -1.43
C PRO A 203 2.04 -11.12 -1.19
N ALA A 204 2.23 -12.42 -1.45
CA ALA A 204 1.28 -13.45 -1.06
C ALA A 204 1.01 -13.45 0.46
N ASP A 205 2.05 -13.21 1.28
CA ASP A 205 1.90 -13.14 2.73
C ASP A 205 1.10 -11.91 3.18
N LEU A 206 1.16 -10.80 2.42
CA LEU A 206 0.33 -9.63 2.69
C LEU A 206 -1.14 -9.97 2.47
N LEU A 207 -1.45 -10.64 1.35
CA LEU A 207 -2.81 -11.03 1.00
C LEU A 207 -3.40 -12.04 1.98
N ALA A 208 -2.60 -13.01 2.41
CA ALA A 208 -2.98 -13.99 3.43
C ALA A 208 -3.04 -13.42 4.85
N GLY A 209 -2.27 -12.35 5.12
CA GLY A 209 -2.21 -11.68 6.42
C GLY A 209 -3.27 -10.60 6.63
N ALA A 210 -3.93 -10.14 5.58
CA ALA A 210 -5.00 -9.15 5.67
C ALA A 210 -6.19 -9.70 6.45
N THR A 211 -6.74 -8.92 7.38
CA THR A 211 -7.83 -9.33 8.26
C THR A 211 -9.17 -9.50 7.55
N SER A 212 -9.31 -8.95 6.33
CA SER A 212 -10.50 -9.11 5.48
C SER A 212 -10.17 -8.87 4.02
N ALA A 213 -11.00 -9.40 3.12
CA ALA A 213 -10.93 -9.14 1.68
C ALA A 213 -10.99 -7.64 1.34
N ARG A 214 -11.82 -6.87 2.05
CA ARG A 214 -11.91 -5.41 1.88
C ARG A 214 -10.61 -4.72 2.25
N GLU A 215 -9.98 -5.10 3.35
CA GLU A 215 -8.70 -4.53 3.76
C GLU A 215 -7.60 -4.87 2.76
N ALA A 216 -7.57 -6.10 2.24
CA ALA A 216 -6.64 -6.49 1.18
C ALA A 216 -6.82 -5.62 -0.08
N LEU A 217 -8.05 -5.41 -0.57
CA LEU A 217 -8.33 -4.55 -1.72
C LEU A 217 -7.98 -3.08 -1.46
N ARG A 218 -8.17 -2.60 -0.23
CA ARG A 218 -7.75 -1.27 0.21
C ARG A 218 -6.23 -1.13 0.15
N LEU A 219 -5.49 -2.12 0.67
CA LEU A 219 -4.03 -2.16 0.64
C LEU A 219 -3.49 -2.23 -0.80
N LEU A 220 -4.08 -3.08 -1.64
CA LEU A 220 -3.70 -3.24 -3.04
C LEU A 220 -3.94 -1.97 -3.86
N GLY A 221 -5.11 -1.35 -3.70
CA GLY A 221 -5.38 -0.07 -4.35
C GLY A 221 -4.48 1.06 -3.83
N PHE A 222 -4.10 1.04 -2.55
CA PHE A 222 -3.07 1.94 -2.03
C PHE A 222 -1.68 1.62 -2.63
N GLY A 223 -1.39 0.36 -2.92
CA GLY A 223 -0.13 -0.06 -3.52
C GLY A 223 0.13 0.48 -4.91
N ARG A 224 -0.93 0.69 -5.71
CA ARG A 224 -0.82 1.30 -7.06
C ARG A 224 -0.17 2.68 -7.01
N LEU A 225 -0.31 3.34 -5.87
CA LEU A 225 0.06 4.71 -5.65
C LEU A 225 1.47 4.86 -5.06
N VAL A 226 1.92 3.90 -4.26
CA VAL A 226 3.13 4.07 -3.43
C VAL A 226 4.13 2.91 -3.50
N PHE A 227 3.77 1.77 -4.10
CA PHE A 227 4.69 0.64 -4.32
C PHE A 227 4.33 -0.22 -5.55
N PRO A 228 4.24 0.39 -6.75
CA PRO A 228 3.74 -0.30 -7.95
C PRO A 228 4.52 -1.58 -8.29
N THR A 229 5.84 -1.61 -8.05
CA THR A 229 6.66 -2.80 -8.33
C THR A 229 6.24 -4.00 -7.47
N ARG A 230 6.07 -3.80 -6.15
CA ARG A 230 5.63 -4.87 -5.24
C ARG A 230 4.16 -5.22 -5.40
N LEU A 231 3.37 -4.27 -5.90
CA LEU A 231 1.99 -4.55 -6.24
C LEU A 231 1.89 -5.54 -7.40
N ALA A 232 2.71 -5.40 -8.44
CA ALA A 232 2.68 -6.31 -9.59
C ALA A 232 2.83 -7.78 -9.16
N GLU A 233 3.80 -8.06 -8.29
CA GLU A 233 3.98 -9.39 -7.66
C GLU A 233 2.73 -9.87 -6.90
N ALA A 234 2.02 -8.97 -6.20
CA ALA A 234 0.76 -9.30 -5.50
C ALA A 234 -0.38 -9.61 -6.48
N GLU A 235 -0.47 -8.82 -7.55
CA GLU A 235 -1.45 -8.99 -8.63
C GLU A 235 -1.20 -10.30 -9.39
N ASP A 236 0.06 -10.70 -9.60
CA ASP A 236 0.43 -11.97 -10.24
C ASP A 236 0.01 -13.18 -9.42
N VAL A 237 -0.01 -13.07 -8.09
CA VAL A 237 -0.57 -14.13 -7.21
C VAL A 237 -2.09 -14.22 -7.35
N LEU A 238 -2.78 -13.09 -7.50
CA LEU A 238 -4.24 -13.05 -7.59
C LEU A 238 -4.79 -13.37 -8.98
N ARG A 239 -4.05 -13.03 -10.04
CA ARG A 239 -4.52 -13.12 -11.43
C ARG A 239 -4.98 -14.53 -11.81
N PRO A 240 -4.23 -15.62 -11.56
CA PRO A 240 -4.69 -16.98 -11.88
C PRO A 240 -5.94 -17.38 -11.09
N LEU A 241 -6.11 -16.84 -9.89
CA LEU A 241 -7.27 -17.11 -9.05
C LEU A 241 -8.51 -16.36 -9.56
N VAL A 242 -8.37 -15.07 -9.90
CA VAL A 242 -9.44 -14.27 -10.51
C VAL A 242 -9.86 -14.87 -11.84
N GLU A 243 -8.92 -15.27 -12.68
CA GLU A 243 -9.20 -15.87 -13.98
C GLU A 243 -9.98 -17.19 -13.84
N ARG A 244 -9.53 -18.08 -12.95
CA ARG A 244 -10.14 -19.40 -12.76
C ARG A 244 -11.52 -19.34 -12.11
N GLU A 245 -11.66 -18.57 -11.03
CA GLU A 245 -12.89 -18.60 -10.21
C GLU A 245 -13.93 -17.58 -10.67
N LEU A 246 -13.52 -16.46 -11.27
CA LEU A 246 -14.41 -15.38 -11.68
C LEU A 246 -14.45 -15.24 -13.20
N GLY A 247 -13.31 -15.16 -13.87
CA GLY A 247 -13.18 -15.07 -15.32
C GLY A 247 -14.25 -14.19 -15.98
N GLY A 248 -14.93 -14.73 -17.00
CA GLY A 248 -16.13 -14.14 -17.61
C GLY A 248 -17.45 -14.48 -16.91
N HIS A 249 -17.44 -15.19 -15.78
CA HIS A 249 -18.62 -15.72 -15.11
C HIS A 249 -19.38 -14.63 -14.34
N GLY A 250 -20.37 -14.00 -14.99
CA GLY A 250 -21.10 -12.86 -14.44
C GLY A 250 -21.79 -13.12 -13.07
N GLU A 251 -22.25 -14.34 -12.81
CA GLU A 251 -22.84 -14.71 -11.51
C GLU A 251 -21.80 -14.77 -10.38
N ALA A 252 -20.61 -15.31 -10.64
CA ALA A 252 -19.52 -15.31 -9.66
C ALA A 252 -19.14 -13.87 -9.26
N TRP A 253 -19.09 -12.95 -10.23
CA TRP A 253 -18.89 -11.53 -9.95
C TRP A 253 -20.01 -10.90 -9.12
N ALA A 254 -21.27 -11.27 -9.37
CA ALA A 254 -22.41 -10.79 -8.59
C ALA A 254 -22.38 -11.30 -7.14
N VAL A 255 -22.04 -12.58 -6.94
CA VAL A 255 -21.84 -13.17 -5.61
C VAL A 255 -20.69 -12.48 -4.88
N LEU A 256 -19.54 -12.29 -5.54
CA LEU A 256 -18.40 -11.58 -4.96
C LEU A 256 -18.80 -10.18 -4.49
N ALA A 257 -19.47 -9.40 -5.35
CA ALA A 257 -19.88 -8.05 -5.02
C ALA A 257 -20.88 -8.00 -3.86
N ARG A 258 -21.75 -9.02 -3.74
CA ARG A 258 -22.72 -9.17 -2.64
C ARG A 258 -22.03 -9.51 -1.31
N LEU A 259 -21.00 -10.36 -1.34
CA LEU A 259 -20.29 -10.83 -0.15
C LEU A 259 -19.24 -9.84 0.35
N LEU A 260 -18.57 -9.12 -0.55
CA LEU A 260 -17.42 -8.26 -0.25
C LEU A 260 -17.61 -7.32 0.96
N PRO A 261 -18.78 -6.67 1.18
CA PRO A 261 -18.92 -5.72 2.29
C PRO A 261 -18.77 -6.30 3.69
N GLY A 262 -19.04 -7.60 3.85
CA GLY A 262 -19.12 -8.27 5.15
C GLY A 262 -18.38 -9.61 5.20
N PHE A 263 -17.59 -9.94 4.18
CA PHE A 263 -16.84 -11.19 4.14
C PHE A 263 -15.72 -11.18 5.19
N ALA A 264 -15.78 -12.12 6.14
CA ALA A 264 -14.85 -12.21 7.26
C ALA A 264 -13.51 -12.87 6.91
N GLY A 265 -13.44 -13.54 5.77
CA GLY A 265 -12.23 -14.22 5.30
C GLY A 265 -11.28 -13.33 4.48
N THR A 266 -10.23 -13.94 3.98
CA THR A 266 -9.21 -13.31 3.13
C THR A 266 -9.74 -13.04 1.72
N LEU A 267 -9.00 -12.25 0.94
CA LEU A 267 -9.36 -11.97 -0.45
C LEU A 267 -9.36 -13.24 -1.34
N PRO A 268 -8.34 -14.13 -1.26
CA PRO A 268 -8.40 -15.40 -1.98
C PRO A 268 -9.61 -16.26 -1.60
N GLU A 269 -9.95 -16.35 -0.31
CA GLU A 269 -11.14 -17.09 0.15
C GLU A 269 -12.44 -16.51 -0.40
N LEU A 270 -12.57 -15.18 -0.48
CA LEU A 270 -13.73 -14.52 -1.09
C LEU A 270 -13.87 -14.91 -2.57
N ILE A 271 -12.76 -14.89 -3.31
CA ILE A 271 -12.75 -15.22 -4.75
C ILE A 271 -13.17 -16.67 -4.97
N VAL A 272 -12.58 -17.63 -4.24
CA VAL A 272 -12.95 -19.06 -4.31
C VAL A 272 -14.40 -19.27 -3.90
N THR A 273 -14.85 -18.63 -2.81
CA THR A 273 -16.23 -18.77 -2.32
C THR A 273 -17.24 -18.27 -3.36
N ALA A 274 -16.94 -17.15 -4.02
CA ALA A 274 -17.81 -16.58 -5.04
C ALA A 274 -17.94 -17.51 -6.26
N GLY A 275 -16.84 -18.07 -6.75
CA GLY A 275 -16.85 -19.06 -7.82
C GLY A 275 -17.64 -20.32 -7.44
N ALA A 276 -17.38 -20.88 -6.26
CA ALA A 276 -18.06 -22.08 -5.77
C ALA A 276 -19.58 -21.90 -5.60
N VAL A 277 -20.03 -20.74 -5.12
CA VAL A 277 -21.46 -20.44 -4.93
C VAL A 277 -22.17 -20.21 -6.26
N ALA A 278 -21.50 -19.62 -7.25
CA ALA A 278 -22.08 -19.39 -8.58
C ALA A 278 -22.25 -20.68 -9.40
N GLY A 279 -21.48 -21.71 -9.06
CA GLY A 279 -21.53 -23.01 -9.75
C GLY A 279 -20.63 -23.02 -11.00
N PRO A 280 -20.76 -24.05 -11.85
CA PRO A 280 -19.99 -24.11 -13.09
C PRO A 280 -20.38 -22.94 -14.00
N ALA A 281 -19.39 -22.34 -14.66
CA ALA A 281 -19.65 -21.32 -15.67
C ALA A 281 -20.59 -21.90 -16.73
N PRO A 282 -21.61 -21.16 -17.19
CA PRO A 282 -22.48 -21.64 -18.25
C PRO A 282 -21.64 -22.00 -19.48
N GLU A 283 -21.69 -23.26 -19.89
CA GLU A 283 -21.07 -23.75 -21.12
C GLU A 283 -21.72 -22.98 -22.28
N HIS A 284 -21.04 -21.95 -22.80
CA HIS A 284 -21.61 -21.01 -23.77
C HIS A 284 -22.85 -20.26 -23.28
N GLU A 285 -22.65 -19.14 -22.58
CA GLU A 285 -23.57 -18.01 -22.85
C GLU A 285 -23.34 -17.65 -24.33
N PRO A 286 -24.36 -17.71 -25.20
CA PRO A 286 -24.20 -17.24 -26.57
C PRO A 286 -23.62 -15.83 -26.50
N GLU A 287 -22.61 -15.53 -27.33
CA GLU A 287 -22.09 -14.16 -27.47
C GLU A 287 -23.29 -13.27 -27.76
N TYR A 288 -23.83 -12.67 -26.71
CA TYR A 288 -24.87 -11.69 -26.84
C TYR A 288 -24.12 -10.51 -27.42
N GLU A 289 -24.18 -10.38 -28.76
CA GLU A 289 -23.79 -9.16 -29.46
C GLU A 289 -24.50 -8.06 -28.71
N PHE A 290 -23.73 -7.36 -27.88
CA PHE A 290 -24.21 -6.19 -27.18
C PHE A 290 -24.42 -5.20 -28.31
N GLU A 291 -25.64 -5.13 -28.85
CA GLU A 291 -26.02 -4.05 -29.75
C GLU A 291 -25.62 -2.78 -29.00
N PRO A 292 -24.65 -2.01 -29.53
CA PRO A 292 -24.17 -0.83 -28.83
C PRO A 292 -25.39 0.03 -28.57
N VAL A 293 -25.70 0.27 -27.29
CA VAL A 293 -26.80 1.15 -26.90
C VAL A 293 -26.63 2.41 -27.73
N PRO A 294 -27.57 2.75 -28.63
CA PRO A 294 -27.38 3.84 -29.56
C PRO A 294 -27.03 5.07 -28.75
N ALA A 295 -25.84 5.63 -29.02
CA ALA A 295 -25.34 6.81 -28.33
C ALA A 295 -26.49 7.81 -28.25
N LYS A 296 -26.90 8.13 -27.02
CA LYS A 296 -28.05 8.99 -26.73
C LYS A 296 -27.89 10.25 -27.60
N ALA A 297 -28.72 10.36 -28.63
CA ALA A 297 -28.65 11.47 -29.57
C ALA A 297 -28.65 12.78 -28.77
N PRO A 298 -27.80 13.78 -29.13
CA PRO A 298 -27.80 15.05 -28.45
C PRO A 298 -29.24 15.57 -28.43
N ALA A 299 -29.72 15.90 -27.23
CA ALA A 299 -31.09 16.36 -27.03
C ALA A 299 -31.36 17.50 -28.02
N ARG A 300 -32.37 17.32 -28.90
CA ARG A 300 -32.81 18.40 -29.78
C ARG A 300 -33.14 19.61 -28.90
N PRO A 301 -32.60 20.81 -29.19
CA PRO A 301 -32.93 22.00 -28.43
C PRO A 301 -34.44 22.22 -28.48
N HIS A 302 -35.05 22.40 -27.32
CA HIS A 302 -36.48 22.62 -27.18
C HIS A 302 -36.85 23.95 -27.87
N PRO A 303 -37.87 24.01 -28.74
CA PRO A 303 -38.19 25.17 -29.58
C PRO A 303 -38.65 26.45 -28.84
N TRP A 304 -38.60 26.48 -27.51
CA TRP A 304 -38.95 27.66 -26.70
C TRP A 304 -37.83 28.13 -25.76
N ALA A 305 -36.57 27.72 -25.99
CA ALA A 305 -35.44 28.29 -25.26
C ALA A 305 -35.27 29.79 -25.59
N VAL A 306 -35.92 30.65 -24.80
CA VAL A 306 -35.79 32.11 -24.85
C VAL A 306 -34.37 32.48 -24.39
N PRO A 307 -33.62 33.31 -25.14
CA PRO A 307 -32.32 33.78 -24.69
C PRO A 307 -32.50 34.68 -23.45
N ALA A 308 -31.95 34.25 -22.32
CA ALA A 308 -31.84 35.07 -21.13
C ALA A 308 -30.85 36.22 -21.39
N SER A 309 -31.33 37.46 -21.32
CA SER A 309 -30.52 38.67 -21.39
C SER A 309 -29.51 38.69 -20.25
N VAL A 310 -28.23 38.49 -20.58
CA VAL A 310 -27.11 38.61 -19.64
C VAL A 310 -26.87 40.09 -19.36
N LYS A 311 -27.24 40.55 -18.16
CA LYS A 311 -26.75 41.83 -17.61
C LYS A 311 -25.33 41.60 -17.09
N LEU A 312 -24.32 42.05 -17.85
CA LEU A 312 -22.93 42.15 -17.41
C LEU A 312 -22.85 43.12 -16.23
N LYS A 313 -22.68 42.58 -15.02
CA LYS A 313 -22.31 43.33 -13.83
C LYS A 313 -20.79 43.33 -13.77
N VAL A 314 -20.17 44.47 -14.01
CA VAL A 314 -18.72 44.66 -13.89
C VAL A 314 -18.30 44.39 -12.44
N PRO A 315 -17.37 43.46 -12.17
CA PRO A 315 -16.90 43.21 -10.81
C PRO A 315 -15.97 44.33 -10.35
N VAL A 316 -16.20 44.79 -9.12
CA VAL A 316 -15.32 45.68 -8.35
C VAL A 316 -14.02 44.91 -8.02
N PRO A 317 -12.82 45.50 -8.17
CA PRO A 317 -11.58 44.83 -7.78
C PRO A 317 -11.56 44.61 -6.27
N VAL A 318 -11.49 43.36 -5.85
CA VAL A 318 -11.23 42.95 -4.47
C VAL A 318 -9.70 42.86 -4.34
N GLU A 319 -9.13 43.61 -3.40
CA GLU A 319 -7.71 43.49 -3.06
C GLU A 319 -7.41 42.07 -2.54
N PRO A 320 -6.30 41.44 -2.94
CA PRO A 320 -5.98 40.08 -2.51
C PRO A 320 -5.66 40.07 -1.02
N GLU A 321 -6.45 39.31 -0.25
CA GLU A 321 -6.08 38.95 1.11
C GLU A 321 -4.72 38.21 1.10
N PRO A 322 -3.86 38.44 2.12
CA PRO A 322 -2.56 37.78 2.20
C PRO A 322 -2.76 36.26 2.25
N GLU A 323 -2.19 35.55 1.28
CA GLU A 323 -2.21 34.09 1.20
C GLU A 323 -1.67 33.48 2.50
N ALA A 324 -2.56 32.91 3.31
CA ALA A 324 -2.18 32.13 4.47
C ALA A 324 -1.28 30.97 4.03
N GLU A 325 -0.10 30.84 4.66
CA GLU A 325 0.82 29.76 4.32
C GLU A 325 0.11 28.40 4.39
N PRO A 326 0.25 27.55 3.35
CA PRO A 326 -0.45 26.28 3.33
C PRO A 326 0.00 25.40 4.48
N THR A 327 -0.99 24.86 5.20
CA THR A 327 -0.77 24.01 6.37
C THR A 327 0.05 22.78 5.97
N SER A 328 0.75 22.17 6.94
CA SER A 328 1.53 20.95 6.71
C SER A 328 0.71 19.78 6.12
N TRP A 329 -0.62 19.84 6.24
CA TRP A 329 -1.58 18.88 5.68
C TRP A 329 -1.95 19.17 4.23
N GLN A 330 -2.08 20.43 3.82
CA GLN A 330 -2.23 20.79 2.40
C GLN A 330 -0.97 20.45 1.60
N LYS A 331 0.21 20.59 2.21
CA LYS A 331 1.48 20.13 1.62
C LYS A 331 1.54 18.61 1.50
N LEU A 332 0.95 17.85 2.44
CA LEU A 332 0.90 16.39 2.37
C LEU A 332 -0.17 15.89 1.40
N GLY A 333 -1.36 16.48 1.36
CA GLY A 333 -2.38 16.20 0.35
C GLY A 333 -1.94 16.62 -1.06
N GLY A 334 -1.09 17.65 -1.16
CA GLY A 334 -0.41 18.08 -2.39
C GLY A 334 0.78 17.20 -2.76
N LEU A 335 1.55 16.69 -1.80
CA LEU A 335 2.64 15.73 -2.02
C LEU A 335 2.08 14.38 -2.42
N VAL A 336 1.05 13.90 -1.71
CA VAL A 336 0.22 12.76 -2.10
C VAL A 336 -0.33 13.06 -3.50
N ARG A 337 -1.09 14.13 -3.78
CA ARG A 337 -1.51 14.46 -5.17
C ARG A 337 -0.38 14.56 -6.21
N ARG A 338 0.83 15.01 -5.87
CA ARG A 338 1.98 15.09 -6.80
C ARG A 338 2.72 13.77 -6.98
N ILE A 339 2.68 12.88 -5.98
CA ILE A 339 3.16 11.50 -6.07
C ILE A 339 2.09 10.63 -6.76
N LEU A 340 0.81 10.93 -6.53
CA LEU A 340 -0.37 10.18 -7.00
C LEU A 340 -0.90 10.65 -8.36
N GLY A 341 -0.39 11.76 -8.90
CA GLY A 341 -0.91 12.40 -10.12
C GLY A 341 -2.32 13.00 -9.96
N PRO A 342 -2.77 13.87 -10.89
CA PRO A 342 -4.19 14.17 -11.02
C PRO A 342 -4.90 12.88 -11.49
N SER A 343 -5.82 12.37 -10.69
CA SER A 343 -6.76 11.33 -11.10
C SER A 343 -7.78 11.86 -12.08
#